data_AF-A0A4Q3GTT5-F1
#
_entry.id   AF-A0A4Q3GTT5-F1
#
_cell.length_a   1.000
_cell.length_b   1.000
_cell.length_c   1.000
_cell.angle_alpha   90.00
_cell.angle_beta   90.00
_cell.angle_gamma   90.00
#
_symmetry.space_group_name_H-M   'P 1'
#
loop_
_entity.id
_entity.type
_entity.pdbx_description
1 polymer ?
#
loop_
_entity_poly.entity_id
_entity_poly.type
_entity_poly.pdbx_seq_one_letter_code
_entity_poly.pdbx_strand_id
1 'polypeptide(L)'
;MNRKSIRKLVLGSVSVMSMAITAPALADETAAENEDATIIVFGKGQTRQVQELSSEDIQLLAPGTSPLKAIEKLPSVNFQSADPFGNYEWSARVSIRSFNQNQLGFNVDGIPLGDMSYGNHNGLHISRVVSPENVGSVRLSQGAGSLATQSTNN
;
A
#
# COMPACT_ATOMS: atom_id res chain seq x y z
N MET A 1 53.01 -0.36 77.31
CA MET A 1 53.71 0.94 77.33
C MET A 1 53.02 1.85 76.33
N ASN A 2 52.47 3.00 76.79
CA ASN A 2 52.30 4.29 76.11
C ASN A 2 51.79 4.37 74.65
N ARG A 3 50.99 5.34 74.20
CA ARG A 3 50.18 6.47 74.70
C ARG A 3 49.74 7.23 73.42
N LYS A 4 48.69 8.05 73.51
CA LYS A 4 48.35 9.24 72.68
C LYS A 4 47.46 9.09 71.43
N SER A 5 46.18 9.39 71.64
CA SER A 5 45.37 10.46 71.00
C SER A 5 46.12 11.50 70.13
N ILE A 6 45.51 11.96 69.02
CA ILE A 6 45.19 13.39 68.71
C ILE A 6 44.37 13.57 67.41
N ARG A 7 43.14 14.08 67.59
CA ARG A 7 42.37 15.17 66.92
C ARG A 7 42.11 15.25 65.39
N LYS A 8 40.80 15.19 65.10
CA LYS A 8 39.92 16.04 64.23
C LYS A 8 40.52 17.12 63.32
N LEU A 9 40.06 17.17 62.05
CA LEU A 9 39.67 18.39 61.30
C LEU A 9 38.80 18.00 60.07
N VAL A 10 37.46 18.15 60.14
CA VAL A 10 36.63 19.18 59.42
C VAL A 10 36.71 19.06 57.89
N LEU A 11 35.70 18.44 57.27
CA LEU A 11 34.56 19.07 56.57
C LEU A 11 34.96 19.82 55.28
N GLY A 12 34.68 19.18 54.15
CA GLY A 12 34.80 19.76 52.82
C GLY A 12 33.95 18.94 51.85
N SER A 13 32.65 19.18 51.91
CA SER A 13 31.64 18.66 50.98
C SER A 13 31.94 19.09 49.55
N VAL A 14 32.20 18.13 48.66
CA VAL A 14 31.89 18.22 47.24
C VAL A 14 31.23 16.91 46.82
N SER A 15 29.99 17.04 46.39
CA SER A 15 29.17 16.00 45.79
C SER A 15 29.83 15.51 44.51
N VAL A 16 30.11 14.20 44.42
CA VAL A 16 30.23 13.50 43.15
C VAL A 16 29.26 12.33 43.22
N MET A 17 28.20 12.49 42.43
CA MET A 17 27.14 11.53 42.15
C MET A 17 27.74 10.14 41.89
N SER A 18 27.27 9.11 42.61
CA SER A 18 27.61 7.71 42.32
C SER A 18 27.26 7.40 40.87
N MET A 19 28.29 7.21 40.05
CA MET A 19 28.15 6.65 38.72
C MET A 19 27.95 5.14 38.91
N ALA A 20 26.70 4.69 38.85
CA ALA A 20 26.40 3.28 38.71
C ALA A 20 27.01 2.80 37.37
N ILE A 21 28.08 2.03 37.45
CA ILE A 21 28.60 1.30 36.30
C ILE A 21 27.58 0.18 36.05
N THR A 22 26.59 0.47 35.21
CA THR A 22 25.77 -0.57 34.58
C THR A 22 26.70 -1.37 33.69
N ALA A 23 27.10 -2.55 34.16
CA ALA A 23 27.71 -3.56 33.31
C ALA A 23 26.74 -3.84 32.14
N PRO A 24 27.19 -3.90 30.88
CA PRO A 24 26.34 -4.40 29.83
C PRO A 24 26.04 -5.85 30.19
N ALA A 25 24.76 -6.15 30.43
CA ALA A 25 24.31 -7.52 30.37
C ALA A 25 24.69 -8.02 28.98
N LEU A 26 25.61 -8.98 28.92
CA LEU A 26 25.77 -9.84 27.76
C LEU A 26 24.42 -10.54 27.62
N ALA A 27 23.54 -9.93 26.83
CA ALA A 27 22.42 -10.63 26.26
C ALA A 27 23.05 -11.75 25.47
N ASP A 28 22.82 -12.97 25.97
CA ASP A 28 23.12 -14.20 25.29
C ASP A 28 22.34 -14.14 23.97
N GLU A 29 23.02 -13.70 22.92
CA GLU A 29 22.58 -13.79 21.54
C GLU A 29 22.67 -15.28 21.17
N THR A 30 21.79 -16.07 21.79
CA THR A 30 21.29 -17.28 21.17
C THR A 30 20.38 -16.81 20.04
N ALA A 31 21.00 -16.32 18.98
CA ALA A 31 20.48 -16.46 17.64
C ALA A 31 20.31 -17.97 17.44
N ALA A 32 19.15 -18.48 17.87
CA ALA A 32 18.64 -19.72 17.35
C ALA A 32 18.47 -19.49 15.86
N GLU A 33 19.51 -19.85 15.10
CA GLU A 33 19.46 -20.16 13.69
C GLU A 33 18.34 -21.19 13.51
N ASN A 34 17.12 -20.70 13.33
CA ASN A 34 16.02 -21.49 12.81
C ASN A 34 16.26 -21.66 11.31
N GLU A 35 17.29 -22.44 10.96
CA GLU A 35 17.63 -22.77 9.57
C GLU A 35 16.54 -23.58 8.86
N ASP A 36 15.50 -24.03 9.58
CA ASP A 36 14.36 -24.77 9.04
C ASP A 36 12.98 -24.14 9.32
N ALA A 37 12.90 -22.84 9.64
CA ALA A 37 11.60 -22.17 9.79
C ALA A 37 10.92 -21.96 8.42
N THR A 38 10.24 -23.00 7.94
CA THR A 38 9.37 -22.91 6.76
C THR A 38 8.17 -22.02 7.11
N ILE A 39 8.20 -20.77 6.61
CA ILE A 39 7.10 -19.82 6.76
C ILE A 39 6.03 -20.17 5.71
N ILE A 40 4.99 -20.88 6.13
CA ILE A 40 3.83 -21.15 5.28
C ILE A 40 2.77 -20.08 5.54
N VAL A 41 2.64 -19.14 4.60
CA VAL A 41 1.57 -18.13 4.66
C VAL A 41 0.28 -18.76 4.13
N PHE A 42 -0.60 -19.14 5.05
CA PHE A 42 -1.95 -19.57 4.71
C PHE A 42 -2.85 -18.35 4.53
N GLY A 43 -3.15 -18.02 3.26
CA GLY A 43 -4.07 -16.96 2.89
C GLY A 43 -3.51 -16.05 1.80
N LYS A 44 -4.39 -15.32 1.10
CA LYS A 44 -4.00 -14.44 -0.02
C LYS A 44 -3.32 -13.14 0.42
N GLY A 45 -3.06 -12.94 1.71
CA GLY A 45 -2.44 -11.73 2.26
C GLY A 45 -3.25 -10.44 2.04
N GLN A 46 -4.54 -10.53 1.70
CA GLN A 46 -5.40 -9.39 1.43
C GLN A 46 -6.26 -9.07 2.65
N THR A 47 -6.16 -7.84 3.16
CA THR A 47 -7.00 -7.33 4.27
C THR A 47 -8.31 -6.69 3.79
N ARG A 48 -8.53 -6.67 2.47
CA ARG A 48 -9.67 -6.05 1.80
C ARG A 48 -10.15 -6.92 0.64
N GLN A 49 -11.36 -6.65 0.14
CA GLN A 49 -11.87 -7.38 -1.00
C GLN A 49 -11.08 -6.97 -2.24
N VAL A 50 -10.42 -7.95 -2.85
CA VAL A 50 -9.68 -7.79 -4.09
C VAL A 50 -10.26 -8.76 -5.10
N GLN A 51 -10.70 -8.21 -6.22
CA GLN A 51 -11.16 -8.93 -7.37
C GLN A 51 -10.15 -8.72 -8.48
N GLU A 52 -9.77 -9.79 -9.13
CA GLU A 52 -8.79 -9.75 -10.21
C GLU A 52 -9.42 -10.40 -11.43
N LEU A 53 -9.29 -9.70 -12.55
CA LEU A 53 -9.61 -10.20 -13.86
C LEU A 53 -8.29 -10.55 -14.54
N SER A 54 -8.12 -11.82 -14.88
CA SER A 54 -6.88 -12.32 -15.48
C SER A 54 -6.83 -12.01 -16.98
N SER A 55 -5.66 -12.21 -17.59
CA SER A 55 -5.48 -11.98 -19.02
C SER A 55 -6.43 -12.83 -19.87
N GLU A 56 -6.73 -14.05 -19.43
CA GLU A 56 -7.59 -15.00 -20.11
C GLU A 56 -9.03 -14.49 -20.12
N ASP A 57 -9.50 -13.95 -18.99
CA ASP A 57 -10.84 -13.36 -18.88
C ASP A 57 -11.00 -12.11 -19.75
N ILE A 58 -9.92 -11.34 -19.94
CA ILE A 58 -9.86 -10.16 -20.82
C ILE A 58 -9.88 -10.58 -22.29
N GLN A 59 -9.13 -11.62 -22.65
CA GLN A 59 -9.06 -12.17 -24.01
C GLN A 59 -10.39 -12.77 -24.50
N LEU A 60 -11.30 -13.13 -23.59
CA LEU A 60 -12.67 -13.55 -23.95
C LEU A 60 -13.54 -12.40 -24.45
N LEU A 61 -13.17 -11.14 -24.20
CA LEU A 61 -13.88 -9.99 -24.75
C LEU A 61 -13.44 -9.75 -26.21
N ALA A 62 -14.22 -8.95 -26.93
CA ALA A 62 -13.86 -8.58 -28.29
C ALA A 62 -12.49 -7.87 -28.30
N PRO A 63 -11.60 -8.16 -29.28
CA PRO A 63 -10.31 -7.49 -29.39
C PRO A 63 -10.46 -5.97 -29.39
N GLY A 64 -9.59 -5.27 -28.67
CA GLY A 64 -9.67 -3.82 -28.49
C GLY A 64 -10.68 -3.36 -27.45
N THR A 65 -11.35 -4.26 -26.73
CA THR A 65 -12.21 -3.89 -25.59
C THR A 65 -11.37 -3.33 -24.45
N SER A 66 -11.72 -2.13 -23.98
CA SER A 66 -11.05 -1.45 -22.88
C SER A 66 -11.03 -2.31 -21.60
N PRO A 67 -9.93 -2.28 -20.82
CA PRO A 67 -9.89 -2.90 -19.50
C PRO A 67 -10.97 -2.35 -18.55
N LEU A 68 -11.43 -1.11 -18.76
CA LEU A 68 -12.54 -0.51 -18.00
C LEU A 68 -13.90 -1.16 -18.30
N LYS A 69 -14.09 -1.65 -19.53
CA LYS A 69 -15.28 -2.39 -19.90
C LYS A 69 -15.21 -3.81 -19.32
N ALA A 70 -14.02 -4.38 -19.25
CA ALA A 70 -13.80 -5.73 -18.72
C ALA A 70 -14.20 -5.86 -17.24
N ILE A 71 -13.96 -4.81 -16.42
CA ILE A 71 -14.37 -4.80 -15.00
C ILE A 71 -15.88 -4.78 -14.78
N GLU A 72 -16.69 -4.50 -15.81
CA GLU A 72 -18.17 -4.60 -15.72
C GLU A 72 -18.63 -6.02 -15.39
N LYS A 73 -17.83 -7.04 -15.72
CA LYS A 73 -18.10 -8.43 -15.34
C LYS A 73 -18.01 -8.66 -13.83
N LEU A 74 -17.37 -7.75 -13.10
CA LEU A 74 -17.21 -7.89 -11.65
C LEU A 74 -18.47 -7.42 -10.91
N PRO A 75 -18.88 -8.12 -9.84
CA PRO A 75 -19.99 -7.68 -9.02
C PRO A 75 -19.74 -6.29 -8.41
N SER A 76 -20.82 -5.52 -8.33
CA SER A 76 -20.84 -4.15 -7.81
C SER A 76 -20.09 -3.10 -8.65
N VAL A 77 -19.76 -3.42 -9.90
CA VAL A 77 -19.23 -2.47 -10.88
C VAL A 77 -20.32 -2.12 -11.88
N ASN A 78 -20.42 -0.84 -12.22
CA ASN A 78 -21.21 -0.36 -13.33
C ASN A 78 -20.30 0.45 -14.26
N PHE A 79 -20.29 0.06 -15.53
CA PHE A 79 -19.57 0.77 -16.58
C PHE A 79 -20.56 1.25 -17.62
N GLN A 80 -20.47 2.52 -17.99
CA GLN A 80 -21.25 3.11 -19.06
C GLN A 80 -20.33 3.77 -20.06
N SER A 81 -20.58 3.54 -21.34
CA SER A 81 -19.96 4.28 -22.43
C SER A 81 -20.93 4.41 -23.59
N ALA A 82 -20.68 5.40 -24.45
CA ALA A 82 -21.39 5.57 -25.71
C ALA A 82 -20.90 4.58 -26.80
N ASP A 83 -19.73 3.99 -26.61
CA ASP A 83 -19.14 3.00 -27.51
C ASP A 83 -19.16 1.59 -26.89
N PRO A 84 -19.26 0.52 -27.71
CA PRO A 84 -19.33 -0.85 -27.20
C PRO A 84 -18.01 -1.34 -26.58
N PHE A 85 -16.87 -0.74 -26.97
CA PHE A 85 -15.54 -1.15 -26.51
C PHE A 85 -15.10 -0.42 -25.24
N GLY A 86 -15.73 0.69 -24.86
CA GLY A 86 -15.36 1.50 -23.69
C GLY A 86 -14.06 2.29 -23.86
N ASN A 87 -13.66 2.59 -25.09
CA ASN A 87 -12.44 3.35 -25.39
C ASN A 87 -12.69 4.87 -25.46
N TYR A 88 -13.96 5.32 -25.46
CA TYR A 88 -14.27 6.74 -25.58
C TYR A 88 -14.26 7.47 -24.24
N GLU A 89 -13.14 8.13 -23.96
CA GLU A 89 -12.80 8.79 -22.69
C GLU A 89 -13.84 9.79 -22.18
N TRP A 90 -14.51 10.54 -23.07
CA TRP A 90 -15.53 11.52 -22.66
C TRP A 90 -16.83 10.85 -22.18
N SER A 91 -17.10 9.63 -22.66
CA SER A 91 -18.35 8.92 -22.36
C SER A 91 -18.18 7.83 -21.32
N ALA A 92 -16.94 7.34 -21.13
CA ALA A 92 -16.59 6.28 -20.20
C ALA A 92 -16.79 6.74 -18.75
N ARG A 93 -17.79 6.15 -18.09
CA ARG A 93 -18.11 6.36 -16.67
C ARG A 93 -18.02 5.04 -15.95
N VAL A 94 -17.26 5.02 -14.87
CA VAL A 94 -17.16 3.88 -13.95
C VAL A 94 -17.76 4.30 -12.62
N SER A 95 -18.65 3.47 -12.08
CA SER A 95 -19.06 3.54 -10.68
C SER A 95 -18.91 2.18 -10.04
N ILE A 96 -18.45 2.18 -8.79
CA ILE A 96 -18.18 0.97 -8.03
C ILE A 96 -18.88 1.12 -6.70
N ARG A 97 -19.90 0.29 -6.47
CA ARG A 97 -20.89 0.50 -5.40
C ARG A 97 -21.43 1.93 -5.49
N SER A 98 -21.42 2.66 -4.37
CA SER A 98 -21.90 4.04 -4.28
C SER A 98 -20.82 5.07 -4.63
N PHE A 99 -19.63 4.65 -5.10
CA PHE A 99 -18.54 5.55 -5.45
C PHE A 99 -18.53 5.84 -6.94
N ASN A 100 -18.44 7.11 -7.29
CA ASN A 100 -18.25 7.61 -8.65
C ASN A 100 -16.75 7.63 -9.01
N GLN A 101 -16.43 7.60 -10.31
CA GLN A 101 -15.09 7.81 -10.90
C GLN A 101 -14.17 8.79 -10.12
N ASN A 102 -14.66 9.97 -9.73
CA ASN A 102 -13.84 10.99 -9.04
C ASN A 102 -13.42 10.59 -7.61
N GLN A 103 -14.03 9.54 -7.07
CA GLN A 103 -13.75 8.98 -5.74
C GLN A 103 -12.97 7.66 -5.83
N LEU A 104 -12.56 7.26 -7.04
CA LEU A 104 -11.77 6.07 -7.30
C LEU A 104 -10.33 6.47 -7.62
N GLY A 105 -9.37 5.67 -7.14
CA GLY A 105 -7.96 5.82 -7.50
C GLY A 105 -7.60 4.86 -8.62
N PHE A 106 -7.21 5.39 -9.77
CA PHE A 106 -6.77 4.60 -10.91
C PHE A 106 -5.24 4.54 -10.96
N ASN A 107 -4.69 3.36 -11.24
CA ASN A 107 -3.25 3.15 -11.31
C ASN A 107 -2.94 2.15 -12.41
N VAL A 108 -1.79 2.32 -13.04
CA VAL A 108 -1.20 1.33 -13.94
C VAL A 108 0.16 0.96 -13.35
N ASP A 109 0.37 -0.33 -13.08
CA ASP A 109 1.60 -0.86 -12.49
C ASP A 109 2.05 -0.14 -11.19
N GLY A 110 1.09 0.36 -10.42
CA GLY A 110 1.32 1.10 -9.17
C GLY A 110 1.55 2.60 -9.34
N ILE A 111 1.58 3.11 -10.57
CA ILE A 111 1.69 4.54 -10.87
C ILE A 111 0.28 5.15 -10.86
N PRO A 112 0.01 6.14 -9.99
CA PRO A 112 -1.30 6.77 -9.91
C PRO A 112 -1.57 7.64 -11.14
N LEU A 113 -2.80 7.55 -11.66
CA LEU A 113 -3.18 8.18 -12.91
C LEU A 113 -4.13 9.37 -12.78
N GLY A 114 -4.81 9.61 -11.66
CA GLY A 114 -5.91 10.60 -11.67
C GLY A 114 -7.27 10.02 -11.31
N ASP A 115 -8.29 10.87 -11.49
CA ASP A 115 -9.71 10.49 -11.65
C ASP A 115 -10.07 10.03 -13.07
N MET A 116 -9.15 10.06 -14.04
CA MET A 116 -9.44 9.79 -15.46
C MET A 116 -10.47 10.72 -16.11
N SER A 117 -10.78 11.87 -15.48
CA SER A 117 -11.69 12.86 -16.05
C SER A 117 -11.17 13.41 -17.38
N TYR A 118 -12.07 13.59 -18.34
CA TYR A 118 -11.73 14.23 -19.61
C TYR A 118 -11.37 15.70 -19.41
N GLY A 119 -10.27 16.16 -20.03
CA GLY A 119 -9.79 17.55 -19.91
C GLY A 119 -9.17 17.89 -18.56
N ASN A 120 -8.82 16.89 -17.74
CA ASN A 120 -8.08 17.12 -16.50
C ASN A 120 -6.62 17.51 -16.79
N HIS A 121 -6.06 18.39 -15.96
CA HIS A 121 -4.64 18.78 -15.98
C HIS A 121 -3.76 17.79 -15.20
N ASN A 122 -4.34 17.03 -14.27
CA ASN A 122 -3.65 16.14 -13.33
C ASN A 122 -4.14 14.69 -13.41
N GLY A 123 -4.80 14.32 -14.52
CA GLY A 123 -5.39 13.00 -14.72
C GLY A 123 -5.14 12.45 -16.12
N LEU A 124 -4.70 11.19 -16.20
CA LEU A 124 -4.43 10.45 -17.42
C LEU A 124 -5.41 9.28 -17.53
N HIS A 125 -6.09 9.18 -18.66
CA HIS A 125 -7.02 8.08 -18.90
C HIS A 125 -6.26 6.79 -19.26
N ILE A 126 -6.74 5.63 -18.77
CA ILE A 126 -6.08 4.32 -18.96
C ILE A 126 -5.84 3.99 -20.44
N SER A 127 -6.79 4.31 -21.33
CA SER A 127 -6.64 4.11 -22.79
C SER A 127 -5.47 4.87 -23.41
N ARG A 128 -4.90 5.86 -22.71
CA ARG A 128 -3.73 6.64 -23.16
C ARG A 128 -2.41 6.11 -22.60
N VAL A 129 -2.46 5.25 -21.58
CA VAL A 129 -1.27 4.69 -20.92
C VAL A 129 -0.90 3.35 -21.53
N VAL A 130 -1.91 2.52 -21.78
CA VAL A 130 -1.73 1.14 -22.22
C VAL A 130 -2.79 0.79 -23.24
N SER A 131 -2.37 0.16 -24.33
CA SER A 131 -3.31 -0.38 -25.31
C SER A 131 -4.06 -1.58 -24.69
N PRO A 132 -5.36 -1.76 -24.98
CA PRO A 132 -6.17 -2.82 -24.36
C PRO A 132 -5.58 -4.24 -24.53
N GLU A 133 -4.90 -4.51 -25.63
CA GLU A 133 -4.23 -5.77 -25.94
C GLU A 133 -2.97 -6.04 -25.09
N ASN A 134 -2.41 -5.03 -24.43
CA ASN A 134 -1.20 -5.14 -23.63
C ASN A 134 -1.50 -5.18 -22.10
N VAL A 135 -2.76 -5.39 -21.72
CA VAL A 135 -3.16 -5.48 -20.31
C VAL A 135 -3.13 -6.94 -19.84
N GLY A 136 -2.22 -7.23 -18.90
CA GLY A 136 -2.08 -8.59 -18.34
C GLY A 136 -3.11 -8.94 -17.25
N SER A 137 -3.52 -7.97 -16.42
CA SER A 137 -4.56 -8.20 -15.42
C SER A 137 -5.20 -6.86 -15.03
N VAL A 138 -6.44 -6.92 -14.55
CA VAL A 138 -7.11 -5.77 -13.95
C VAL A 138 -7.53 -6.12 -12.54
N ARG A 139 -7.03 -5.36 -11.57
CA ARG A 139 -7.28 -5.61 -10.15
C ARG A 139 -8.14 -4.50 -9.55
N LEU A 140 -9.32 -4.86 -9.10
CA LEU A 140 -10.23 -4.00 -8.39
C LEU A 140 -10.18 -4.31 -6.90
N SER A 141 -9.76 -3.33 -6.10
CA SER A 141 -9.86 -3.44 -4.65
C SER A 141 -10.98 -2.55 -4.12
N GLN A 142 -11.86 -3.16 -3.32
CA GLN A 142 -13.01 -2.49 -2.71
C GLN A 142 -12.96 -2.61 -1.18
N GLY A 143 -13.47 -1.60 -0.47
CA GLY A 143 -13.53 -1.61 1.00
C GLY A 143 -12.81 -0.41 1.59
N ALA A 144 -11.92 -0.67 2.56
CA ALA A 144 -11.13 0.37 3.20
C ALA A 144 -10.29 1.15 2.16
N GLY A 145 -10.16 2.47 2.37
CA GLY A 145 -9.41 3.37 1.51
C GLY A 145 -8.02 2.81 1.18
N SER A 146 -7.63 2.94 -0.07
CA SER A 146 -6.39 2.35 -0.55
C SER A 146 -5.19 3.21 -0.16
N LEU A 147 -4.35 2.72 0.75
CA LEU A 147 -3.11 3.41 1.15
C LEU A 147 -2.07 3.45 0.02
N ALA A 148 -2.16 2.51 -0.93
CA ALA A 148 -1.23 2.40 -2.05
C ALA A 148 -1.56 3.33 -3.23
N THR A 149 -2.67 4.06 -3.18
CA THR A 149 -3.11 4.91 -4.29
C THR A 149 -3.14 6.36 -3.84
N GLN A 150 -2.26 7.18 -4.40
CA GLN A 150 -2.18 8.59 -4.07
C GLN A 150 -3.44 9.33 -4.53
N SER A 151 -3.87 10.33 -3.77
CA SER A 151 -4.88 11.28 -4.22
C SER A 151 -4.23 12.25 -5.22
N THR A 152 -4.63 12.16 -6.48
CA THR A 152 -4.12 13.03 -7.56
C THR A 152 -5.13 14.09 -7.98
N ASN A 153 -6.29 14.17 -7.33
CA ASN A 153 -7.26 15.24 -7.53
C ASN A 153 -7.01 16.39 -6.56
N ASN A 154 -7.10 17.61 -7.08
CA ASN A 154 -7.07 18.88 -6.34
C ASN A 154 -8.47 19.47 -6.33
#